data_AF-A0A918CTF5-F1
#
_entry.id   AF-A0A918CTF5-F1
#
_cell.length_a   1.000
_cell.length_b   1.000
_cell.length_c   1.000
_cell.angle_alpha   90.00
_cell.angle_beta   90.00
_cell.angle_gamma   90.00
#
_symmetry.space_group_name_H-M   'P 1'
#
loop_
_entity.id
_entity.type
_entity.pdbx_description
1 polymer ?
#
loop_
_entity_poly.entity_id
_entity_poly.type
_entity_poly.pdbx_seq_one_letter_code
_entity_poly.pdbx_strand_id
1 'polypeptide(L)'
;MSEIPSPGSRRSSVELQIERVIVASLEQATVNVRCLRGPVHRGARFNRLSGSAQAIDLALTQAVIYGHRVAALDTGLTAFVTLRGEGVQHLKSATLASGRQVIEGANPAS
;
A
#
# COMPACT_ATOMS: atom_id res chain seq x y z
N MET A 1 7.65 -37.92 -13.56
CA MET A 1 6.59 -37.31 -12.73
C MET A 1 7.18 -36.02 -12.19
N SER A 2 6.86 -34.88 -12.82
CA SER A 2 7.43 -33.59 -12.44
C SER A 2 6.64 -33.03 -11.25
N GLU A 3 7.29 -32.94 -10.10
CA GLU A 3 6.79 -32.14 -8.99
C GLU A 3 6.73 -30.67 -9.43
N ILE A 4 5.50 -30.14 -9.48
CA ILE A 4 5.25 -28.72 -9.63
C ILE A 4 5.74 -28.06 -8.32
N PRO A 5 6.66 -27.10 -8.34
CA PRO A 5 7.05 -26.39 -7.13
C PRO A 5 5.79 -25.72 -6.55
N SER A 6 5.47 -26.04 -5.30
CA SER A 6 4.37 -25.41 -4.57
C SER A 6 4.53 -23.88 -4.65
N PRO A 7 3.49 -23.12 -5.04
CA PRO A 7 3.59 -21.67 -5.08
C PRO A 7 3.93 -21.19 -3.66
N GLY A 8 5.09 -20.54 -3.56
CA GLY A 8 5.73 -20.18 -2.30
C GLY A 8 4.77 -19.55 -1.31
N SER A 9 5.01 -19.87 -0.04
CA SER A 9 4.44 -19.27 1.17
C SER A 9 3.68 -17.97 0.89
N ARG A 10 2.35 -18.03 1.00
CA ARG A 10 1.44 -16.90 0.80
C ARG A 10 1.87 -15.78 1.75
N ARG A 11 2.76 -14.89 1.33
CA ARG A 11 2.88 -13.58 1.96
C ARG A 11 1.47 -13.01 1.92
N SER A 12 0.87 -12.73 3.07
CA SER A 12 -0.48 -12.19 3.13
C SER A 12 -0.50 -10.93 2.30
N SER A 13 -1.15 -11.03 1.14
CA SER A 13 -1.31 -9.90 0.23
C SER A 13 -2.06 -8.81 0.97
N VAL A 14 -1.55 -7.59 0.91
CA VAL A 14 -2.20 -6.41 1.47
C VAL A 14 -2.48 -5.39 0.37
N GLU A 15 -3.56 -4.64 0.53
CA GLU A 15 -4.05 -3.71 -0.49
C GLU A 15 -4.51 -2.40 0.15
N LEU A 16 -3.97 -1.29 -0.37
CA LEU A 16 -4.41 0.06 -0.02
C LEU A 16 -4.96 0.75 -1.26
N GLN A 17 -6.18 1.28 -1.14
CA GLN A 17 -6.77 2.16 -2.11
C GLN A 17 -6.40 3.60 -1.78
N ILE A 18 -5.87 4.34 -2.74
CA ILE A 18 -5.51 5.74 -2.60
C ILE A 18 -6.74 6.60 -2.89
N GLU A 19 -7.20 7.33 -1.88
CA GLU A 19 -8.26 8.33 -2.04
C GLU A 19 -7.64 9.69 -2.40
N ARG A 20 -6.58 10.08 -1.69
CA ARG A 20 -5.93 11.38 -1.90
C ARG A 20 -4.46 11.36 -1.51
N VAL A 21 -3.59 11.88 -2.37
CA VAL A 21 -2.23 12.27 -2.01
C VAL A 21 -2.27 13.66 -1.36
N ILE A 22 -1.79 13.77 -0.12
CA ILE A 22 -1.86 15.01 0.67
C ILE A 22 -0.61 15.86 0.46
N VAL A 23 0.55 15.23 0.63
CA VAL A 23 1.86 15.83 0.37
C VAL A 23 2.77 14.75 -0.18
N ALA A 24 3.58 15.10 -1.17
CA ALA A 24 4.58 14.22 -1.73
C ALA A 24 5.90 15.00 -1.92
N SER A 25 7.00 14.34 -1.59
CA SER A 25 8.36 14.70 -2.00
C SER A 25 8.91 13.59 -2.90
N LEU A 26 10.18 13.66 -3.25
CA LEU A 26 10.82 12.68 -4.15
C LEU A 26 10.70 11.23 -3.61
N GLU A 27 10.92 11.03 -2.32
CA GLU A 27 10.97 9.68 -1.71
C GLU A 27 9.85 9.40 -0.72
N GLN A 28 9.00 10.39 -0.38
CA GLN A 28 8.00 10.21 0.68
C GLN A 28 6.67 10.86 0.31
N ALA A 29 5.57 10.17 0.60
CA ALA A 29 4.23 10.75 0.51
C ALA A 29 3.40 10.48 1.77
N THR A 30 2.60 11.46 2.16
CA THR A 30 1.45 11.25 3.06
C THR A 30 0.20 11.13 2.22
N VAL A 31 -0.52 10.03 2.41
CA VAL A 31 -1.64 9.62 1.56
C VAL A 31 -2.82 9.26 2.45
N ASN A 32 -4.00 9.75 2.09
CA ASN A 32 -5.25 9.23 2.63
C ASN A 32 -5.65 7.97 1.85
N VAL A 33 -5.80 6.87 2.57
CA VAL A 33 -6.05 5.55 1.99
C VAL A 33 -7.21 4.85 2.67
N ARG A 34 -7.86 3.94 1.95
CA ARG A 34 -8.73 2.91 2.50
C ARG A 34 -8.03 1.56 2.41
N CYS A 35 -7.98 0.80 3.51
CA CYS A 35 -7.47 -0.55 3.49
C CYS A 35 -8.49 -1.50 2.87
N LEU A 36 -8.15 -2.10 1.72
CA LEU A 36 -9.02 -3.07 1.05
C LEU A 36 -8.72 -4.50 1.52
N ARG A 37 -7.45 -4.79 1.81
CA ARG A 37 -7.00 -6.08 2.35
C ARG A 37 -5.89 -5.85 3.37
N GLY A 38 -6.17 -6.18 4.62
CA GLY A 38 -5.24 -6.07 5.76
C GLY A 38 -5.29 -7.30 6.67
N PRO A 39 -4.73 -7.21 7.88
CA PRO A 39 -4.12 -6.01 8.46
C PRO A 39 -2.84 -5.58 7.74
N VAL A 40 -2.64 -4.28 7.55
CA VAL A 40 -1.41 -3.71 6.97
C VAL A 40 -0.53 -3.22 8.11
N HIS A 41 0.62 -3.86 8.31
CA HIS A 41 1.55 -3.50 9.39
C HIS A 41 2.55 -2.44 8.94
N ARG A 42 3.06 -1.66 9.91
CA ARG A 42 4.27 -0.86 9.68
C ARG A 42 5.38 -1.75 9.12
N GLY A 43 6.05 -1.28 8.07
CA GLY A 43 7.05 -2.03 7.32
C GLY A 43 6.50 -2.82 6.14
N ALA A 44 5.16 -2.88 5.94
CA ALA A 44 4.58 -3.45 4.74
C ALA A 44 5.17 -2.80 3.49
N ARG A 45 5.51 -3.61 2.49
CA ARG A 45 6.09 -3.17 1.22
C ARG A 45 5.09 -3.37 0.09
N PHE A 46 4.83 -2.30 -0.63
CA PHE A 46 3.97 -2.26 -1.80
C PHE A 46 4.84 -2.15 -3.04
N ASN A 47 4.66 -3.09 -3.96
CA ASN A 47 5.53 -3.22 -5.12
C ASN A 47 4.78 -3.20 -6.46
N ARG A 48 3.46 -3.06 -6.41
CA ARG A 48 2.60 -3.12 -7.58
C ARG A 48 1.49 -2.09 -7.49
N LEU A 49 1.20 -1.50 -8.63
CA LEU A 49 -0.02 -0.76 -8.90
C LEU A 49 -1.02 -1.71 -9.56
N SER A 50 -2.20 -1.86 -8.97
CA SER A 50 -3.23 -2.75 -9.51
C SER A 50 -3.64 -2.32 -10.91
N GLY A 51 -3.71 -3.28 -11.84
CA GLY A 51 -4.04 -3.01 -13.25
C GLY A 51 -2.96 -2.26 -14.04
N SER A 52 -1.74 -2.14 -13.52
CA SER A 52 -0.62 -1.46 -14.20
C SER A 52 0.64 -2.33 -14.25
N ALA A 53 1.41 -2.19 -15.33
CA ALA A 53 2.73 -2.79 -15.46
C ALA A 53 3.84 -1.98 -14.75
N GLN A 54 3.51 -0.78 -14.28
CA GLN A 54 4.46 0.10 -13.58
C GLN A 54 4.77 -0.45 -12.19
N ALA A 55 6.05 -0.75 -11.95
CA ALA A 55 6.57 -1.15 -10.65
C ALA A 55 6.74 0.06 -9.72
N ILE A 56 6.62 -0.20 -8.42
CA ILE A 56 6.91 0.73 -7.33
C ILE A 56 7.69 -0.06 -6.25
N ASP A 57 8.33 0.61 -5.29
CA ASP A 57 8.82 -0.01 -4.05
C ASP A 57 8.61 0.97 -2.90
N LEU A 58 7.46 0.84 -2.23
CA LEU A 58 7.03 1.74 -1.18
C LEU A 58 6.87 0.99 0.14
N ALA A 59 7.52 1.46 1.19
CA ALA A 59 7.35 0.96 2.54
C ALA A 59 6.36 1.84 3.33
N LEU A 60 5.42 1.19 4.03
CA LEU A 60 4.60 1.86 5.04
C LEU A 60 5.42 2.16 6.27
N THR A 61 5.62 3.44 6.59
CA THR A 61 6.43 3.87 7.74
C THR A 61 5.57 4.35 8.90
N GLN A 62 4.36 4.83 8.64
CA GLN A 62 3.42 5.33 9.64
C GLN A 62 1.98 5.16 9.15
N ALA A 63 1.06 4.84 10.07
CA ALA A 63 -0.39 4.90 9.84
C ALA A 63 -1.05 5.67 11.00
N VAL A 64 -1.99 6.55 10.67
CA VAL A 64 -2.71 7.40 11.63
C VAL A 64 -4.21 7.32 11.36
N ILE A 65 -4.98 6.97 12.39
CA ILE A 65 -6.44 6.90 12.38
C ILE A 65 -6.96 7.85 13.46
N TYR A 66 -7.85 8.77 13.11
CA TYR A 66 -8.42 9.78 14.03
C TYR A 66 -7.35 10.50 14.89
N GLY A 67 -6.18 10.80 14.31
CA GLY A 67 -5.08 11.48 15.02
C GLY A 67 -4.16 10.55 15.84
N HIS A 68 -4.46 9.26 15.94
CA HIS A 68 -3.68 8.29 16.69
C HIS A 68 -2.83 7.41 15.78
N ARG A 69 -1.54 7.26 16.12
CA ARG A 69 -0.67 6.28 15.45
C ARG A 69 -1.11 4.86 15.78
N VAL A 70 -1.21 4.01 14.77
CA VAL A 70 -1.61 2.61 14.92
C VAL A 70 -0.50 1.68 14.42
N ALA A 71 -0.39 0.49 15.04
CA ALA A 71 0.60 -0.52 14.66
C ALA A 71 0.21 -1.29 13.39
N ALA A 72 -1.09 -1.38 13.12
CA ALA A 72 -1.66 -2.01 11.96
C ALA A 72 -2.91 -1.25 11.50
N LEU A 73 -3.20 -1.32 10.20
CA LEU A 73 -4.43 -0.81 9.61
C LEU A 73 -5.30 -2.00 9.19
N ASP A 74 -6.44 -2.17 9.86
CA ASP A 74 -7.38 -3.25 9.55
C ASP A 74 -8.20 -2.97 8.28
N THR A 75 -8.68 -4.04 7.65
CA THR A 75 -9.53 -3.98 6.47
C THR A 75 -10.76 -3.10 6.69
N GLY A 76 -11.08 -2.26 5.71
CA GLY A 76 -12.22 -1.34 5.73
C GLY A 76 -11.93 0.01 6.38
N LEU A 77 -10.86 0.13 7.17
CA LEU A 77 -10.48 1.39 7.80
C LEU A 77 -9.86 2.37 6.80
N THR A 78 -10.08 3.65 7.08
CA THR A 78 -9.46 4.77 6.37
C THR A 78 -8.41 5.41 7.27
N ALA A 79 -7.25 5.73 6.71
CA ALA A 79 -6.13 6.28 7.47
C ALA A 79 -5.33 7.29 6.65
N PHE A 80 -4.58 8.12 7.35
CA PHE A 80 -3.43 8.80 6.76
C PHE A 80 -2.20 7.91 6.95
N VAL A 81 -1.55 7.56 5.84
CA VAL A 81 -0.34 6.75 5.86
C VAL A 81 0.83 7.52 5.30
N THR A 82 2.02 7.24 5.81
CA THR A 82 3.27 7.70 5.23
C THR A 82 3.93 6.55 4.49
N LEU A 83 4.06 6.69 3.18
CA LEU A 83 4.76 5.78 2.30
C LEU A 83 6.13 6.37 1.94
N ARG A 84 7.17 5.54 1.95
CA ARG A 84 8.52 5.94 1.56
C ARG A 84 9.14 4.97 0.57
N GLY A 85 9.81 5.48 -0.46
CA GLY A 85 10.61 4.69 -1.39
C GLY A 85 10.46 5.13 -2.84
N GLU A 86 10.88 4.26 -3.75
CA GLU A 86 10.86 4.50 -5.18
C GLU A 86 9.43 4.40 -5.74
N GLY A 87 9.07 5.36 -6.60
CA GLY A 87 7.76 5.38 -7.24
C GLY A 87 6.68 6.19 -6.50
N VAL A 88 7.06 7.00 -5.51
CA VAL A 88 6.16 7.98 -4.88
C VAL A 88 5.51 8.91 -5.92
N GLN A 89 6.27 9.31 -6.95
CA GLN A 89 5.80 10.12 -8.08
C GLN A 89 4.70 9.45 -8.92
N HIS A 90 4.47 8.14 -8.76
CA HIS A 90 3.42 7.40 -9.47
C HIS A 90 2.10 7.33 -8.68
N LEU A 91 2.09 7.81 -7.43
CA LEU A 91 0.88 7.87 -6.62
C LEU A 91 -0.04 8.97 -7.11
N LYS A 92 -1.33 8.65 -7.28
CA LYS A 92 -2.34 9.57 -7.81
C LYS A 92 -3.56 9.60 -6.91
N SER A 93 -4.05 10.82 -6.62
CA SER A 93 -5.36 11.02 -6.00
C SER A 93 -6.46 10.46 -6.89
N ALA A 94 -7.52 9.93 -6.28
CA ALA A 94 -8.68 9.50 -7.03
C ALA A 94 -9.35 10.70 -7.73
N THR A 95 -9.69 10.53 -9.00
CA THR A 95 -10.47 11.50 -9.78
C THR A 95 -11.59 10.79 -10.53
N LEU A 96 -12.59 11.55 -11.02
CA LEU A 96 -13.65 10.98 -11.84
C LEU A 96 -13.10 10.35 -13.14
N ALA A 97 -12.03 10.91 -13.72
CA ALA A 97 -11.45 10.44 -14.98
C ALA A 97 -10.53 9.22 -14.81
N SER A 98 -9.73 9.18 -13.74
CA SER A 98 -8.72 8.13 -13.52
C SER A 98 -9.17 7.01 -12.57
N GLY A 99 -10.33 7.16 -11.94
CA GLY A 99 -10.78 6.24 -10.89
C GLY A 99 -9.85 6.27 -9.67
N ARG A 100 -9.94 5.20 -8.86
CA ARG A 100 -9.15 4.99 -7.65
C ARG A 100 -7.95 4.10 -7.95
N GLN A 101 -6.79 4.50 -7.48
CA GLN A 101 -5.57 3.71 -7.59
C GLN A 101 -5.48 2.74 -6.41
N VAL A 102 -5.05 1.51 -6.65
CA VAL A 102 -4.79 0.51 -5.61
C VAL A 102 -3.32 0.11 -5.66
N ILE A 103 -2.66 0.11 -4.51
CA ILE A 103 -1.31 -0.43 -4.33
C ILE A 103 -1.40 -1.80 -3.65
N GLU A 104 -0.65 -2.76 -4.16
CA GLU A 104 -0.62 -4.14 -3.69
C GLU A 104 0.77 -4.46 -3.12
N GLY A 105 0.79 -5.23 -2.04
CA GLY A 105 2.02 -5.48 -1.31
C GLY A 105 1.94 -6.68 -0.37
N ALA A 106 2.92 -6.76 0.52
CA ALA A 106 3.01 -7.75 1.57
C ALA A 106 3.51 -7.13 2.86
N ASN A 107 3.04 -7.67 3.99
CA ASN A 107 3.64 -7.41 5.30
C ASN A 107 5.07 -7.98 5.38
N PRO A 108 5.92 -7.45 6.27
CA PRO A 108 7.21 -8.06 6.56
C PRO A 108 7.02 -9.51 7.02
N ALA A 109 8.01 -10.36 6.73
CA ALA A 109 8.04 -11.71 7.30
C ALA A 109 8.18 -11.59 8.83
N SER A 110 7.35 -12.32 9.56
CA SER A 110 7.42 -12.44 11.02
C SER A 110 8.65 -13.22 11.46
#